data_AF-A0A6P2S8E2-F1
#
_entry.id   AF-A0A6P2S8E2-F1
#
_cell.length_a   1.000
_cell.length_b   1.000
_cell.length_c   1.000
_cell.angle_alpha   90.00
_cell.angle_beta   90.00
_cell.angle_gamma   90.00
#
_symmetry.space_group_name_H-M   'P 1'
#
loop_
_entity.id
_entity.type
_entity.pdbx_description
1 polymer ?
#
loop_
_entity_poly.entity_id
_entity_poly.type
_entity_poly.pdbx_seq_one_letter_code
_entity_poly.pdbx_strand_id
1 'polypeptide(L)' 'MLQGEGIGATLLKATLAHLREIEPCGPISLETAEPRNIPFYERHGFAVEARIERAGLTQYRLSIG' A
#
# COMPACT_ATOMS: atom_id res chain seq x y z
N MET A 1 8.20 6.84 -20.37
CA MET A 1 8.03 6.82 -18.90
C MET A 1 6.54 6.95 -18.63
N LEU A 2 5.94 6.08 -17.80
CA LEU A 2 4.50 6.09 -17.48
C LEU A 2 4.21 6.45 -16.01
N GLN A 3 5.24 6.86 -15.25
CA GLN A 3 5.05 7.37 -13.90
C GLN A 3 4.36 8.73 -13.96
N GLY A 4 3.37 8.96 -13.10
CA GLY A 4 2.54 10.17 -13.11
C GLY A 4 1.24 10.05 -13.92
N GLU A 5 1.08 9.00 -14.72
CA GLU A 5 -0.11 8.76 -15.56
C GLU A 5 -1.26 8.04 -14.81
N GLY A 6 -1.20 7.97 -13.47
CA GLY A 6 -2.24 7.35 -12.65
C GLY A 6 -2.36 5.83 -12.74
N ILE A 7 -1.56 5.13 -13.54
CA ILE A 7 -1.64 3.66 -13.73
C ILE A 7 -1.58 2.90 -12.40
N GLY A 8 -0.64 3.28 -11.52
CA GLY A 8 -0.51 2.66 -10.19
C GLY A 8 -1.76 2.86 -9.32
N ALA A 9 -2.39 4.03 -9.41
CA ALA A 9 -3.63 4.32 -8.67
C ALA A 9 -4.80 3.50 -9.20
N THR A 10 -4.91 3.35 -10.52
CA THR A 10 -5.94 2.52 -11.17
C THR A 10 -5.79 1.05 -10.79
N LEU A 11 -4.57 0.51 -10.87
CA LEU A 11 -4.30 -0.87 -10.48
C LEU A 11 -4.63 -1.10 -9.01
N LEU A 12 -4.13 -0.24 -8.11
CA LEU A 12 -4.36 -0.38 -6.68
C LEU A 12 -5.86 -0.32 -6.32
N LYS A 13 -6.62 0.60 -6.93
CA LYS A 13 -8.09 0.67 -6.73
C LYS A 13 -8.79 -0.61 -7.14
N ALA A 14 -8.47 -1.15 -8.32
CA ALA A 14 -9.07 -2.39 -8.81
C ALA A 14 -8.73 -3.58 -7.90
N THR A 15 -7.47 -3.68 -7.44
CA THR A 15 -7.04 -4.72 -6.49
C THR A 15 -7.78 -4.60 -5.16
N LEU A 16 -7.89 -3.41 -4.58
CA LEU A 16 -8.61 -3.20 -3.31
C LEU A 16 -10.09 -3.56 -3.42
N ALA A 17 -10.74 -3.18 -4.52
CA ALA A 17 -12.14 -3.54 -4.77
C ALA A 17 -12.30 -5.07 -4.81
N HIS A 18 -11.45 -5.77 -5.57
CA HIS A 18 -11.49 -7.22 -5.66
C HIS A 18 -11.24 -7.92 -4.32
N LEU A 19 -10.26 -7.45 -3.53
CA LEU A 19 -9.98 -8.00 -2.21
C LEU A 19 -11.18 -7.86 -1.26
N ARG A 20 -11.90 -6.73 -1.31
CA ARG A 20 -13.11 -6.52 -0.50
C ARG A 20 -14.32 -7.34 -0.98
N GLU A 21 -14.34 -7.76 -2.23
CA GLU A 21 -15.36 -8.70 -2.72
C GLU A 21 -15.15 -10.12 -2.17
N ILE A 22 -13.90 -10.60 -2.15
CA ILE A 22 -13.58 -11.97 -1.71
C ILE A 22 -13.44 -12.09 -0.20
N GLU A 23 -13.02 -11.03 0.49
CA GLU A 23 -12.86 -10.98 1.94
C GLU A 23 -13.31 -9.60 2.48
N PRO A 24 -14.62 -9.39 2.69
CA PRO A 24 -15.17 -8.07 3.03
C PRO A 24 -14.58 -7.44 4.29
N CYS A 25 -14.26 -8.27 5.29
CA CYS A 25 -13.82 -7.82 6.61
C CYS A 25 -12.33 -8.11 6.89
N GLY A 26 -11.58 -8.60 5.90
CA GLY A 26 -10.16 -8.93 6.07
C GLY A 26 -9.28 -7.68 6.08
N PRO A 27 -8.24 -7.61 6.92
CA PRO A 27 -7.27 -6.53 6.84
C PRO A 27 -6.46 -6.65 5.54
N ILE A 28 -6.29 -5.54 4.83
CA ILE A 28 -5.44 -5.50 3.63
C ILE A 28 -4.12 -4.86 4.01
N SER A 29 -3.00 -5.55 3.79
CA SER A 29 -1.67 -5.05 4.12
C SER A 29 -0.71 -5.07 2.94
N LEU A 30 0.28 -4.18 2.96
CA LEU A 30 1.38 -4.14 2.03
C LEU A 30 2.66 -3.68 2.72
N GLU A 31 3.79 -3.92 2.06
CA GLU A 31 5.11 -3.45 2.50
C GLU A 31 5.78 -2.61 1.42
N THR A 32 6.49 -1.57 1.85
CA THR A 32 7.33 -0.77 0.94
C THR A 32 8.66 -0.43 1.59
N ALA A 33 9.75 -0.52 0.82
CA ALA A 33 11.08 -0.04 1.24
C ALA A 33 11.31 1.42 0.85
N GLU A 34 10.35 2.05 0.16
CA GLU A 34 10.49 3.36 -0.45
C GLU A 34 9.58 4.38 0.27
N PRO A 35 10.11 5.21 1.18
CA PRO A 35 9.30 6.14 1.98
C PRO A 35 8.46 7.10 1.12
N ARG A 36 8.96 7.46 -0.07
CA ARG A 36 8.24 8.32 -1.03
C ARG A 36 6.92 7.74 -1.54
N ASN A 37 6.72 6.43 -1.42
CA ASN A 37 5.47 5.78 -1.81
C ASN A 37 4.40 5.84 -0.71
N ILE A 38 4.77 6.15 0.55
CA ILE A 38 3.84 6.20 1.67
C ILE A 38 2.67 7.18 1.40
N PRO A 39 2.90 8.43 0.98
CA PRO A 39 1.79 9.35 0.68
C PRO A 39 0.90 8.87 -0.47
N PHE A 40 1.43 8.04 -1.37
CA PHE A 40 0.60 7.42 -2.40
C PHE A 40 -0.35 6.39 -1.76
N TYR A 41 0.13 5.47 -0.94
CA TYR A 41 -0.71 4.48 -0.27
C TYR A 41 -1.70 5.09 0.73
N GLU A 42 -1.30 6.13 1.47
CA GLU A 42 -2.17 6.84 2.42
C GLU A 42 -3.41 7.44 1.75
N ARG A 43 -3.26 7.99 0.53
CA ARG A 43 -4.41 8.46 -0.27
C ARG A 43 -5.40 7.37 -0.66
N HIS A 44 -5.01 6.10 -0.56
CA HIS A 44 -5.87 4.94 -0.80
C HIS A 44 -6.38 4.28 0.48
N GLY A 45 -6.18 4.90 1.64
CA GLY A 45 -6.72 4.45 2.93
C GLY A 45 -5.75 3.65 3.78
N PHE A 46 -4.53 3.39 3.30
CA PHE A 46 -3.50 2.73 4.09
C PHE A 46 -2.96 3.63 5.20
N ALA A 47 -2.64 3.05 6.35
CA ALA A 47 -1.90 3.70 7.42
C ALA A 47 -0.62 2.92 7.70
N VAL A 48 0.47 3.62 8.03
CA VAL A 48 1.72 2.97 8.47
C VAL A 48 1.50 2.33 9.84
N GLU A 49 1.68 1.01 9.93
CA GLU A 49 1.58 0.27 11.18
C GLU A 49 2.94 -0.01 11.82
N ALA A 50 3.97 -0.22 10.99
CA ALA A 50 5.29 -0.55 11.48
C ALA A 50 6.39 -0.01 10.56
N ARG A 51 7.49 0.41 11.18
CA ARG A 51 8.79 0.61 10.54
C ARG A 51 9.73 -0.49 11.01
N ILE A 52 10.22 -1.28 10.08
CA ILE A 52 11.02 -2.48 10.32
C ILE A 52 12.43 -2.23 9.80
N GLU A 53 13.42 -2.31 10.70
CA GLU A 53 14.84 -2.20 10.34
C GLU A 53 15.47 -3.60 10.28
N ARG A 54 16.14 -3.92 9.18
CA ARG A 54 16.87 -5.19 8.98
C ARG A 54 18.21 -4.94 8.31
N ALA A 55 19.33 -5.18 8.99
CA ALA A 55 20.68 -5.19 8.40
C ALA A 55 20.92 -4.11 7.30
N GLY A 56 20.56 -2.85 7.58
CA GLY A 56 20.71 -1.72 6.65
C GLY A 56 19.54 -1.45 5.69
N LEU A 57 18.45 -2.20 5.80
CA LEU A 57 17.21 -2.01 5.04
C LEU A 57 16.09 -1.54 5.97
N THR A 58 15.42 -0.46 5.57
CA THR A 58 14.18 -0.01 6.20
C THR A 58 12.99 -0.46 5.36
N GLN A 59 12.01 -1.11 5.98
CA GLN A 59 10.71 -1.39 5.38
C GLN A 59 9.58 -0.79 6.21
N TYR A 60 8.52 -0.40 5.54
CA TYR A 60 7.29 0.09 6.15
C TYR A 60 6.18 -0.90 5.85
N ARG A 61 5.50 -1.36 6.88
CA ARG A 61 4.25 -2.10 6.74
C ARG A 61 3.09 -1.13 6.87
N LEU A 62 2.15 -1.21 5.93
CA LEU A 62 0.94 -0.42 5.93
C LEU A 62 -0.29 -1.33 5.85
N SER A 63 -1.40 -0.91 6.46
CA SER A 63 -2.66 -1.65 6.39
C SER A 63 -3.89 -0.75 6.20
N ILE A 64 -4.99 -1.35 5.74
CA ILE A 64 -6.35 -0.81 5.79
C ILE A 64 -7.21 -1.78 6.60
N GLY A 65 -7.90 -1.27 7.62
CA GLY A 65 -8.96 -1.96 8.36
C GLY A 65 -10.21 -2.14 7.51
#